data_AF-R9JZG8-F1
#
_entry.id   AF-R9JZG8-F1
#
_cell.length_a   1.000
_cell.length_b   1.000
_cell.length_c   1.000
_cell.angle_alpha   90.00
_cell.angle_beta   90.00
_cell.angle_gamma   90.00
#
_symmetry.space_group_name_H-M   'P 1'
#
loop_
_entity.id
_entity.type
_entity.pdbx_description
1 polymer ?
#
loop_
_entity_poly.entity_id
_entity_poly.type
_entity_poly.pdbx_seq_one_letter_code
_entity_poly.pdbx_strand_id
1 'polypeptide(L)'
;MESDELQDYIKTHREKVLILDGLQRTHTLIAAEMDALEQKKEDFYDYKLRLEVYVNINKFGVLYRMLTLNTGQTPMSLRHQLEMLYSDMLDTEVNGVKLIREVEGTANADKKEFIFKNTIDGFNSYMNRNALPMDRQEMLENIKMLEKMSKENISGDIFKVFLEGYIKVFVILCEKSKNCFVDQDRLDEYEIKSSPFAKKVSKAFSTSQALTGFGAAMGIMKDKGIIEDFDSLEKIVKDIEDNYIDDKEGEWFMEFLKRMDMIKVKAKKIGNAQRMYLQYFYRELFNEESDSYADLLQAVENGYRKYDSQVNGE
;
A
#
# COMPACT_ATOMS: atom_id res chain seq x y z
N MET A 1 11.59 -8.82 -33.92
CA MET A 1 12.19 -10.09 -33.46
C MET A 1 11.77 -11.16 -34.44
N GLU A 2 12.75 -11.84 -35.02
CA GLU A 2 12.49 -13.06 -35.77
C GLU A 2 11.90 -14.14 -34.84
N SER A 3 11.19 -15.13 -35.39
CA SER A 3 10.50 -16.17 -34.61
C SER A 3 11.45 -16.90 -33.63
N ASP A 4 12.69 -17.12 -34.06
CA ASP A 4 13.67 -17.88 -33.28
C ASP A 4 14.27 -17.06 -32.13
N GLU A 5 14.51 -15.76 -32.34
CA GLU A 5 14.92 -14.82 -31.28
C GLU A 5 13.86 -14.70 -30.18
N LEU A 6 12.57 -14.71 -30.57
CA LEU A 6 11.46 -14.66 -29.61
C LEU A 6 11.36 -15.93 -28.77
N GLN A 7 11.53 -17.09 -29.39
CA GLN A 7 11.53 -18.35 -28.64
C GLN A 7 12.70 -18.43 -27.66
N ASP A 8 13.89 -18.00 -28.09
CA ASP A 8 15.06 -17.97 -27.22
C ASP A 8 14.83 -17.00 -26.05
N TYR A 9 14.35 -15.79 -26.32
CA TYR A 9 14.02 -14.80 -25.30
C TYR A 9 13.05 -15.34 -24.23
N ILE A 10 11.98 -16.02 -24.65
CA ILE A 10 11.00 -16.62 -23.71
C ILE A 10 11.65 -17.72 -22.88
N LYS A 11 12.46 -18.60 -23.50
CA LYS A 11 13.14 -19.69 -22.79
C LYS A 11 14.15 -19.18 -21.77
N THR A 12 14.90 -18.13 -22.12
CA THR A 12 15.90 -17.51 -21.24
C THR A 12 15.29 -16.80 -20.05
N HIS A 13 14.07 -16.25 -20.20
CA HIS A 13 13.41 -15.42 -19.17
C HIS A 13 12.16 -16.09 -18.56
N ARG A 14 12.13 -17.42 -18.51
CA ARG A 14 10.98 -18.20 -18.02
C ARG A 14 10.54 -17.83 -16.60
N GLU A 15 11.47 -17.38 -15.76
CA GLU A 15 11.24 -16.93 -14.38
C GLU A 15 10.48 -15.59 -14.29
N LYS A 16 10.42 -14.83 -15.40
CA LYS A 16 9.69 -13.56 -15.49
C LYS A 16 8.32 -13.72 -16.15
N VAL A 17 7.92 -14.95 -16.49
CA VAL A 17 6.64 -15.23 -17.13
C VAL A 17 5.51 -15.14 -16.10
N LEU A 18 4.57 -14.23 -16.33
CA LEU A 18 3.35 -14.08 -15.54
C LEU A 18 2.15 -14.62 -16.33
N ILE A 19 1.38 -15.51 -15.73
CA ILE A 19 0.10 -15.97 -16.30
C ILE A 19 -0.94 -14.88 -16.04
N LEU A 20 -1.39 -14.22 -17.10
CA LEU A 20 -2.38 -13.14 -17.04
C LEU A 20 -3.83 -13.65 -16.95
N ASP A 21 -4.13 -14.72 -17.67
CA ASP A 21 -5.42 -15.39 -17.70
C ASP A 21 -5.20 -16.89 -17.95
N GLY A 22 -6.10 -17.72 -17.43
CA GLY A 22 -6.08 -19.16 -17.60
C GLY A 22 -5.57 -19.96 -16.42
N LEU A 23 -5.44 -19.36 -15.22
CA LEU A 23 -4.95 -20.05 -14.03
C LEU A 23 -5.67 -21.40 -13.76
N GLN A 24 -7.02 -21.39 -13.83
CA GLN A 24 -7.81 -22.62 -13.67
C GLN A 24 -7.52 -23.65 -14.78
N ARG A 25 -7.44 -23.20 -16.05
CA ARG A 25 -7.09 -24.07 -17.18
C ARG A 25 -5.70 -24.68 -16.99
N THR A 26 -4.73 -23.89 -16.54
CA THR A 26 -3.38 -24.36 -16.22
C THR A 26 -3.40 -25.41 -15.12
N HIS A 27 -4.13 -25.19 -14.02
CA HIS A 27 -4.25 -26.20 -12.96
C HIS A 27 -4.95 -27.48 -13.42
N THR A 28 -6.00 -27.37 -14.25
CA THR A 28 -6.64 -28.54 -14.84
C THR A 28 -5.71 -29.30 -15.78
N LEU A 29 -4.88 -28.61 -16.56
CA LEU A 29 -3.88 -29.25 -17.42
C LEU A 29 -2.82 -29.99 -16.60
N ILE A 30 -2.35 -29.41 -15.50
CA ILE A 30 -1.40 -30.06 -14.58
C ILE A 30 -2.04 -31.30 -13.95
N ALA A 31 -3.30 -31.23 -13.51
CA ALA A 31 -4.00 -32.38 -12.96
C ALA A 31 -4.19 -33.49 -14.03
N ALA A 32 -4.57 -33.11 -15.25
CA ALA A 32 -4.73 -34.05 -16.36
C ALA A 32 -3.41 -34.72 -16.76
N GLU A 33 -2.28 -34.00 -16.66
CA GLU A 33 -0.94 -34.55 -16.87
C GLU A 33 -0.62 -35.65 -15.85
N MET A 34 -0.93 -35.40 -14.57
CA MET A 34 -0.75 -36.41 -13.51
C MET A 34 -1.55 -37.68 -13.80
N ASP A 35 -2.83 -37.55 -14.18
CA ASP A 35 -3.69 -38.68 -14.53
C ASP A 35 -3.19 -39.42 -15.78
N ALA A 36 -2.69 -38.70 -16.78
CA ALA A 36 -2.14 -39.27 -18.01
C ALA A 36 -0.86 -40.08 -17.74
N LEU A 37 0.01 -39.58 -16.85
CA LEU A 37 1.21 -40.30 -16.41
C LEU A 37 0.86 -41.59 -15.67
N GLU A 38 -0.14 -41.57 -14.79
CA GLU A 38 -0.63 -42.78 -14.10
C GLU A 38 -1.19 -43.81 -15.09
N GLN A 39 -1.89 -43.34 -16.13
CA GLN A 39 -2.48 -44.17 -17.18
C GLN A 39 -1.49 -44.56 -18.29
N LYS A 40 -0.22 -44.14 -18.21
CA LYS A 40 0.82 -44.33 -19.24
C LYS A 40 0.39 -43.87 -20.63
N LYS A 41 -0.33 -42.74 -20.70
CA LYS A 41 -0.70 -42.09 -21.96
C LYS A 41 0.44 -41.21 -22.46
N GLU A 42 1.32 -41.80 -23.27
CA GLU A 42 2.48 -41.10 -23.86
C GLU A 42 2.06 -40.02 -24.88
N ASP A 43 0.87 -40.12 -25.46
CA ASP A 43 0.30 -39.17 -26.44
C ASP A 43 -0.19 -37.85 -25.81
N PHE A 44 -0.19 -37.73 -24.48
CA PHE A 44 -0.63 -36.52 -23.79
C PHE A 44 0.19 -35.27 -24.18
N TYR A 45 1.49 -35.43 -24.47
CA TYR A 45 2.34 -34.29 -24.86
C TYR A 45 2.18 -33.88 -26.33
N ASP A 46 1.44 -34.65 -27.13
CA ASP A 46 1.17 -34.33 -28.54
C ASP A 46 0.07 -33.27 -28.69
N TYR A 47 -0.72 -33.03 -27.63
CA TYR A 47 -1.76 -32.01 -27.65
C TYR A 47 -1.16 -30.60 -27.72
N LYS A 48 -1.57 -29.84 -28.74
CA LYS A 48 -1.12 -28.46 -28.94
C LYS A 48 -1.91 -27.49 -28.06
N LEU A 49 -1.18 -26.68 -27.31
CA LEU A 49 -1.74 -25.56 -26.55
C LEU A 49 -1.64 -24.26 -27.36
N ARG A 50 -2.76 -23.54 -27.47
CA ARG A 50 -2.75 -22.17 -27.99
C ARG A 50 -2.39 -21.22 -26.83
N LEU A 51 -1.29 -20.50 -26.99
CA LEU A 51 -0.84 -19.47 -26.06
C LEU A 51 -0.90 -18.11 -26.74
N GLU A 52 -1.32 -17.09 -25.99
CA GLU A 52 -1.19 -15.68 -26.39
C GLU A 52 -0.12 -15.04 -25.51
N VAL A 53 1.01 -14.68 -26.12
CA VAL A 53 2.17 -14.13 -25.41
C VAL A 53 2.25 -12.63 -25.68
N TYR A 54 2.15 -11.85 -24.61
CA TYR A 54 2.30 -10.40 -24.65
C TYR A 54 3.74 -10.05 -24.25
N VAL A 55 4.48 -9.44 -25.16
CA VAL A 55 5.88 -9.00 -24.94
C VAL A 55 5.91 -7.48 -24.82
N ASN A 56 6.82 -6.95 -24.01
CA ASN A 56 7.00 -5.50 -23.78
C ASN A 56 5.72 -4.78 -23.31
N ILE A 57 4.87 -5.48 -22.55
CA ILE A 57 3.73 -4.90 -21.88
C ILE A 57 4.16 -4.36 -20.51
N ASN A 58 3.87 -3.10 -20.22
CA ASN A 58 4.16 -2.53 -18.91
C ASN A 58 3.15 -3.03 -17.87
N LYS A 59 3.46 -2.85 -16.57
CA LYS A 59 2.61 -3.27 -15.44
C LYS A 59 1.18 -2.70 -15.55
N PHE A 60 1.02 -1.48 -16.07
CA PHE A 60 -0.31 -0.91 -16.34
C PHE A 60 -1.09 -1.68 -17.41
N GLY A 61 -0.47 -1.98 -18.54
CA GLY A 61 -1.08 -2.76 -19.62
C GLY A 61 -1.46 -4.16 -19.15
N VAL A 62 -0.66 -4.75 -18.26
CA VAL A 62 -0.98 -6.01 -17.58
C VAL A 62 -2.27 -5.89 -16.76
N LEU A 63 -2.39 -4.88 -15.89
CA LEU A 63 -3.62 -4.66 -15.10
C LEU A 63 -4.84 -4.44 -15.98
N TYR A 64 -4.71 -3.62 -17.03
CA TYR A 64 -5.79 -3.38 -17.99
C TYR A 64 -6.27 -4.68 -18.65
N ARG A 65 -5.33 -5.56 -19.03
CA ARG A 65 -5.65 -6.88 -19.57
C ARG A 65 -6.29 -7.79 -18.53
N MET A 66 -5.81 -7.81 -17.29
CA MET A 66 -6.46 -8.56 -16.20
C MET A 66 -7.92 -8.10 -16.01
N LEU A 67 -8.20 -6.81 -16.07
CA LEU A 67 -9.57 -6.28 -15.94
C LEU A 67 -10.46 -6.63 -17.13
N THR A 68 -9.93 -6.58 -18.35
CA THR A 68 -10.69 -6.82 -19.59
C THR A 68 -10.86 -8.31 -19.91
N LEU A 69 -9.93 -9.17 -19.51
CA LEU A 69 -10.02 -10.63 -19.73
C LEU A 69 -10.96 -11.33 -18.74
N ASN A 70 -11.17 -10.74 -17.56
CA ASN A 70 -12.09 -11.25 -16.53
C ASN A 70 -13.56 -10.78 -16.72
N THR A 71 -13.90 -10.12 -17.83
CA THR A 71 -15.28 -9.65 -18.08
C THR A 71 -16.24 -10.82 -18.24
N GLY A 72 -17.19 -10.97 -17.32
CA GLY A 72 -18.19 -12.05 -17.31
C GLY A 72 -17.98 -13.12 -16.23
N GLN A 73 -16.90 -13.05 -15.45
CA GLN A 73 -16.67 -13.85 -14.25
C GLN A 73 -16.85 -12.99 -12.99
N THR A 74 -16.83 -13.60 -11.79
CA THR A 74 -16.70 -12.84 -10.54
C THR A 74 -15.37 -12.08 -10.57
N PRO A 75 -15.38 -10.74 -10.67
CA PRO A 75 -14.16 -9.98 -10.86
C PRO A 75 -13.28 -10.09 -9.61
N MET A 76 -12.00 -10.43 -9.81
CA MET A 76 -11.00 -10.32 -8.76
C MET A 76 -10.86 -8.84 -8.37
N SER A 77 -10.79 -8.54 -7.07
CA SER A 77 -10.55 -7.16 -6.66
C SER A 77 -9.21 -6.70 -7.19
N LEU A 78 -9.13 -5.43 -7.61
CA LEU A 78 -7.89 -4.84 -8.09
C LEU A 78 -6.76 -4.99 -7.07
N ARG A 79 -7.06 -4.87 -5.78
CA ARG A 79 -6.10 -5.07 -4.71
C ARG A 79 -5.35 -6.41 -4.87
N HIS A 80 -6.08 -7.50 -5.16
CA HIS A 80 -5.43 -8.78 -5.41
C HIS A 80 -4.69 -8.81 -6.76
N GLN A 81 -5.18 -8.11 -7.79
CA GLN A 81 -4.45 -7.99 -9.06
C GLN A 81 -3.11 -7.27 -8.88
N LEU A 82 -3.08 -6.21 -8.07
CA LEU A 82 -1.86 -5.52 -7.66
C LEU A 82 -0.93 -6.45 -6.87
N GLU A 83 -1.47 -7.21 -5.92
CA GLU A 83 -0.71 -8.20 -5.15
C GLU A 83 -0.03 -9.24 -6.05
N MET A 84 -0.74 -9.75 -7.07
CA MET A 84 -0.18 -10.66 -8.07
C MET A 84 0.90 -9.99 -8.93
N LEU A 85 0.60 -8.78 -9.42
CA LEU A 85 1.48 -8.04 -10.33
C LEU A 85 2.82 -7.64 -9.70
N TYR A 86 2.80 -7.35 -8.39
CA TYR A 86 3.98 -6.95 -7.63
C TYR A 86 4.51 -8.08 -6.74
N SER A 87 4.11 -9.33 -7.00
CA SER A 87 4.57 -10.48 -6.22
C SER A 87 6.08 -10.72 -6.30
N ASP A 88 6.72 -10.23 -7.36
CA ASP A 88 8.18 -10.19 -7.53
C ASP A 88 8.90 -9.31 -6.50
N MET A 89 8.20 -8.34 -5.91
CA MET A 89 8.72 -7.47 -4.85
C MET A 89 8.69 -8.15 -3.47
N LEU A 90 8.03 -9.29 -3.33
CA LEU A 90 8.01 -10.03 -2.08
C LEU A 90 9.39 -10.60 -1.76
N ASP A 91 9.80 -10.53 -0.50
CA ASP A 91 11.13 -10.90 -0.02
C ASP A 91 12.29 -10.06 -0.59
N THR A 92 11.97 -8.95 -1.28
CA THR A 92 12.95 -7.95 -1.73
C THR A 92 13.10 -6.80 -0.73
N GLU A 93 14.14 -5.99 -0.93
CA GLU A 93 14.43 -4.81 -0.12
C GLU A 93 14.30 -3.53 -0.97
N VAL A 94 13.64 -2.52 -0.42
CA VAL A 94 13.49 -1.19 -1.00
C VAL A 94 13.94 -0.17 0.03
N ASN A 95 14.99 0.61 -0.27
CA ASN A 95 15.54 1.63 0.63
C ASN A 95 15.73 1.19 2.09
N GLY A 96 16.28 -0.02 2.30
CA GLY A 96 16.51 -0.55 3.65
C GLY A 96 15.30 -1.24 4.29
N VAL A 97 14.13 -1.27 3.62
CA VAL A 97 12.92 -1.92 4.11
C VAL A 97 12.67 -3.22 3.36
N LYS A 98 12.58 -4.34 4.10
CA LYS A 98 12.28 -5.65 3.54
C LYS A 98 10.77 -5.91 3.52
N LEU A 99 10.25 -6.34 2.37
CA LEU A 99 8.84 -6.73 2.22
C LEU A 99 8.68 -8.21 2.53
N ILE A 100 7.86 -8.54 3.52
CA ILE A 100 7.66 -9.93 3.96
C ILE A 100 6.20 -10.36 3.87
N ARG A 101 5.97 -11.67 3.85
CA ARG A 101 4.62 -12.25 3.94
C ARG A 101 4.02 -12.01 5.33
N GLU A 102 2.70 -11.95 5.38
CA GLU A 102 1.96 -12.03 6.63
C GLU A 102 1.99 -13.49 7.13
N VAL A 103 2.97 -13.82 7.95
CA VAL A 103 2.97 -15.06 8.75
C VAL A 103 2.74 -14.64 10.19
N GLU A 104 1.87 -15.36 10.92
CA GLU A 104 1.53 -15.05 12.32
C GLU A 104 2.80 -14.73 13.13
N GLY A 105 2.97 -13.45 13.49
CA GLY A 105 4.04 -12.96 14.38
C GLY A 105 5.34 -12.40 13.77
N THR A 106 5.47 -12.18 12.46
CA THR A 106 6.82 -12.04 11.84
C THR A 106 7.29 -10.65 11.39
N ALA A 107 6.45 -9.63 11.21
CA ALA A 107 6.94 -8.32 10.76
C ALA A 107 7.55 -7.48 11.89
N ASN A 108 8.87 -7.34 11.88
CA ASN A 108 9.55 -6.45 12.79
C ASN A 108 9.85 -5.08 12.17
N ALA A 109 8.93 -4.14 12.37
CA ALA A 109 9.11 -2.74 11.97
C ALA A 109 10.40 -2.10 12.52
N ASP A 110 10.89 -2.52 13.70
CA ASP A 110 12.18 -2.02 14.24
C ASP A 110 13.38 -2.53 13.42
N LYS A 111 13.23 -3.65 12.71
CA LYS A 111 14.20 -4.17 11.74
C LYS A 111 13.86 -3.77 10.30
N LYS A 112 13.01 -2.74 10.12
CA LYS A 112 12.58 -2.26 8.80
C LYS A 112 11.91 -3.36 7.97
N GLU A 113 11.08 -4.19 8.58
CA GLU A 113 10.27 -5.20 7.87
C GLU A 113 8.82 -4.75 7.75
N PHE A 114 8.32 -4.65 6.52
CA PHE A 114 6.92 -4.34 6.23
C PHE A 114 6.18 -5.55 5.69
N ILE A 115 4.92 -5.71 6.11
CA ILE A 115 4.04 -6.71 5.52
C ILE A 115 3.70 -6.26 4.10
N PHE A 116 4.08 -7.06 3.11
CA PHE A 116 3.84 -6.79 1.69
C PHE A 116 2.38 -6.44 1.40
N LYS A 117 1.46 -7.23 1.95
CA LYS A 117 0.00 -6.99 1.86
C LYS A 117 -0.40 -5.58 2.30
N ASN A 118 0.17 -5.05 3.38
CA ASN A 118 -0.13 -3.69 3.85
C ASN A 118 0.37 -2.63 2.86
N THR A 119 1.52 -2.85 2.23
CA THR A 119 2.07 -1.93 1.23
C THR A 119 1.20 -1.90 -0.04
N ILE A 120 0.67 -3.06 -0.44
CA ILE A 120 -0.31 -3.17 -1.53
C ILE A 120 -1.63 -2.48 -1.17
N ASP A 121 -2.12 -2.64 0.06
CA ASP A 121 -3.32 -1.91 0.52
C ASP A 121 -3.11 -0.39 0.45
N GLY A 122 -1.94 0.09 0.90
CA GLY A 122 -1.54 1.50 0.80
C GLY A 122 -1.50 2.00 -0.63
N PHE A 123 -0.87 1.24 -1.52
CA PHE A 123 -0.81 1.59 -2.94
C PHE A 123 -2.20 1.59 -3.59
N ASN A 124 -3.02 0.57 -3.33
CA ASN A 124 -4.40 0.52 -3.80
C ASN A 124 -5.19 1.74 -3.32
N SER A 125 -4.95 2.20 -2.09
CA SER A 125 -5.56 3.41 -1.54
C SER A 125 -5.11 4.69 -2.28
N TYR A 126 -3.82 4.79 -2.62
CA TYR A 126 -3.30 5.85 -3.49
C TYR A 126 -4.02 5.87 -4.83
N MET A 127 -4.11 4.72 -5.50
CA MET A 127 -4.76 4.65 -6.81
C MET A 127 -6.25 5.02 -6.76
N ASN A 128 -6.96 4.62 -5.71
CA ASN A 128 -8.39 4.91 -5.54
C ASN A 128 -8.66 6.31 -5.00
N ARG A 129 -7.65 6.99 -4.42
CA ARG A 129 -7.82 8.26 -3.68
C ARG A 129 -8.72 8.07 -2.44
N ASN A 130 -8.71 6.89 -1.84
CA ASN A 130 -9.62 6.52 -0.78
C ASN A 130 -8.93 5.64 0.25
N ALA A 131 -8.94 6.05 1.52
CA ALA A 131 -8.33 5.32 2.62
C ALA A 131 -9.17 4.11 3.04
N LEU A 132 -10.44 4.06 2.69
CA LEU A 132 -11.34 2.99 3.11
C LEU A 132 -11.18 1.73 2.25
N PRO A 133 -11.23 0.53 2.86
CA PRO A 133 -11.36 -0.70 2.10
C PRO A 133 -12.61 -0.66 1.23
N MET A 134 -12.48 -1.04 -0.04
CA MET A 134 -13.62 -1.14 -0.95
C MET A 134 -14.16 -2.56 -0.90
N ASP A 135 -15.36 -2.73 -0.33
CA ASP A 135 -15.97 -4.05 -0.10
C ASP A 135 -16.48 -4.71 -1.40
N ARG A 136 -16.80 -3.92 -2.44
CA ARG A 136 -17.09 -4.38 -3.82
C ARG A 136 -16.69 -3.27 -4.79
N GLN A 137 -15.75 -3.54 -5.68
CA GLN A 137 -15.46 -2.62 -6.78
C GLN A 137 -16.47 -2.83 -7.91
N GLU A 138 -17.23 -1.79 -8.22
CA GLU A 138 -18.03 -1.75 -9.44
C GLU A 138 -17.10 -1.53 -10.65
N MET A 139 -17.47 -2.05 -11.81
CA MET A 139 -16.71 -1.90 -13.06
C MET A 139 -16.33 -0.43 -13.35
N LEU A 140 -17.20 0.51 -12.98
CA LEU A 140 -16.96 1.95 -13.11
C LEU A 140 -15.79 2.46 -12.26
N GLU A 141 -15.57 1.89 -11.07
CA GLU A 141 -14.46 2.27 -10.21
C GLU A 141 -13.12 1.82 -10.80
N ASN A 142 -13.09 0.61 -11.37
CA ASN A 142 -11.92 0.10 -12.09
C ASN A 142 -11.58 0.99 -13.29
N ILE A 143 -12.58 1.46 -14.04
CA ILE A 143 -12.39 2.39 -15.17
C ILE A 143 -11.82 3.73 -14.68
N LYS A 144 -12.44 4.35 -13.67
CA LYS A 144 -11.96 5.62 -13.09
C LYS A 144 -10.53 5.49 -12.59
N MET A 145 -10.15 4.32 -12.08
CA MET A 145 -8.79 4.11 -11.62
C MET A 145 -7.79 3.95 -12.76
N LEU A 146 -8.17 3.23 -13.83
CA LEU A 146 -7.34 3.16 -15.04
C LEU A 146 -7.11 4.55 -15.65
N GLU A 147 -8.12 5.43 -15.61
CA GLU A 147 -7.99 6.83 -16.00
C GLU A 147 -7.05 7.62 -15.07
N LYS A 148 -7.05 7.35 -13.76
CA LYS A 148 -6.08 7.95 -12.83
C LYS A 148 -4.66 7.45 -13.13
N MET A 149 -4.50 6.14 -13.37
CA MET A 149 -3.22 5.52 -13.73
C MET A 149 -2.62 6.07 -15.01
N SER A 150 -3.44 6.28 -16.04
CA SER A 150 -2.94 6.80 -17.32
C SER A 150 -2.44 8.24 -17.23
N LYS A 151 -2.88 9.00 -16.21
CA LYS A 151 -2.37 10.33 -15.88
C LYS A 151 -1.08 10.31 -15.07
N GLU A 152 -0.76 9.20 -14.41
CA GLU A 152 0.54 9.05 -13.77
C GLU A 152 1.61 8.88 -14.86
N ASN A 153 2.76 9.54 -14.74
CA ASN A 153 3.86 9.37 -15.69
C ASN A 153 4.32 7.89 -15.67
N ILE A 154 3.92 7.12 -16.69
CA ILE A 154 4.11 5.66 -16.80
C ILE A 154 5.60 5.29 -17.05
N SER A 155 6.53 6.25 -16.95
CA SER A 155 7.96 6.04 -17.23
C SER A 155 8.70 5.28 -16.11
N GLY A 156 8.02 4.85 -15.04
CA GLY A 156 8.63 4.11 -13.93
C GLY A 156 7.67 3.15 -13.21
N ASP A 157 8.22 2.38 -12.28
CA ASP A 157 7.44 1.51 -11.39
C ASP A 157 6.77 2.37 -10.30
N ILE A 158 5.51 2.74 -10.53
CA ILE A 158 4.74 3.64 -9.65
C ILE A 158 4.62 3.06 -8.24
N PHE A 159 4.50 1.74 -8.08
CA PHE A 159 4.44 1.12 -6.76
C PHE A 159 5.76 1.31 -6.00
N LYS A 160 6.89 1.13 -6.70
CA LYS A 160 8.20 1.38 -6.11
C LYS A 160 8.35 2.84 -5.67
N VAL A 161 7.98 3.80 -6.53
CA VAL A 161 8.03 5.24 -6.20
C VAL A 161 7.13 5.57 -4.99
N PHE A 162 5.92 5.02 -4.96
CA PHE A 162 5.02 5.15 -3.81
C PHE A 162 5.65 4.62 -2.51
N LEU A 163 6.23 3.43 -2.56
CA LEU A 163 6.85 2.79 -1.41
C LEU A 163 8.09 3.56 -0.94
N GLU A 164 8.95 3.98 -1.85
CA GLU A 164 10.12 4.80 -1.54
C GLU A 164 9.70 6.12 -0.85
N GLY A 165 8.66 6.79 -1.35
CA GLY A 165 8.09 7.98 -0.73
C GLY A 165 7.57 7.72 0.69
N TYR A 166 6.84 6.64 0.90
CA TYR A 166 6.37 6.27 2.24
C TYR A 166 7.52 5.96 3.20
N ILE A 167 8.57 5.29 2.72
CA ILE A 167 9.73 4.94 3.54
C ILE A 167 10.46 6.21 4.01
N LYS A 168 10.59 7.24 3.18
CA LYS A 168 11.16 8.54 3.59
C LYS A 168 10.38 9.13 4.78
N VAL A 169 9.05 9.14 4.70
CA VAL A 169 8.17 9.61 5.79
C VAL A 169 8.28 8.73 7.03
N PHE A 170 8.28 7.40 6.87
CA PHE A 170 8.42 6.46 7.99
C PHE A 170 9.73 6.67 8.75
N VAL A 171 10.84 6.87 8.04
CA VAL A 171 12.17 7.08 8.63
C VAL A 171 12.18 8.36 9.45
N ILE A 172 11.74 9.51 8.90
CA ILE A 172 11.76 10.77 9.64
C ILE A 172 10.87 10.72 10.89
N LEU A 173 9.70 10.08 10.82
CA LEU A 173 8.83 9.89 11.99
C LEU A 173 9.52 9.06 13.08
N CYS A 174 10.21 7.98 12.71
CA CYS A 174 10.96 7.14 13.64
C CYS A 174 12.17 7.88 14.23
N GLU A 175 12.92 8.62 13.42
CA GLU A 175 14.10 9.34 13.88
C GLU A 175 13.75 10.46 14.86
N LYS A 176 12.73 11.27 14.53
CA LYS A 176 12.32 12.40 15.36
C LYS A 176 11.75 11.96 16.69
N SER A 177 10.94 10.90 16.70
CA SER A 177 10.47 10.27 17.93
C SER A 177 11.51 9.43 18.68
N LYS A 178 12.73 9.28 18.15
CA LYS A 178 13.75 8.31 18.63
C LYS A 178 13.18 6.89 18.75
N ASN A 179 12.14 6.60 17.95
CA ASN A 179 11.30 5.41 17.99
C ASN A 179 10.92 5.03 19.43
N CYS A 180 10.47 6.03 20.21
CA CYS A 180 10.22 5.91 21.64
C CYS A 180 9.29 4.74 21.95
N PHE A 181 9.60 4.03 23.03
CA PHE A 181 8.72 3.02 23.59
C PHE A 181 7.79 3.66 24.60
N VAL A 182 6.50 3.39 24.44
CA VAL A 182 5.46 3.86 25.37
C VAL A 182 5.19 2.77 26.40
N ASP A 183 5.53 3.07 27.66
CA ASP A 183 5.25 2.22 28.82
C ASP A 183 3.84 2.46 29.38
N GLN A 184 3.48 1.73 30.44
CA GLN A 184 2.14 1.80 31.02
C GLN A 184 1.89 3.12 31.76
N ASP A 185 2.91 3.65 32.45
CA ASP A 185 2.77 4.87 33.25
C ASP A 185 2.37 6.06 32.36
N ARG A 186 2.97 6.16 31.17
CA ARG A 186 2.61 7.20 30.18
C ARG A 186 1.23 7.01 29.57
N LEU A 187 0.81 5.76 29.35
CA LEU A 187 -0.55 5.49 28.87
C LEU A 187 -1.59 5.92 29.90
N ASP A 188 -1.31 5.70 31.18
CA ASP A 188 -2.19 6.07 32.28
C ASP A 188 -2.25 7.60 32.43
N GLU A 189 -1.13 8.31 32.29
CA GLU A 189 -1.08 9.79 32.28
C GLU A 189 -1.95 10.41 31.18
N TYR A 190 -1.96 9.81 29.99
CA TYR A 190 -2.76 10.26 28.85
C TYR A 190 -4.21 9.72 28.85
N GLU A 191 -4.60 9.00 29.91
CA GLU A 191 -5.91 8.36 30.09
C GLU A 191 -6.29 7.39 28.95
N ILE A 192 -5.32 6.66 28.38
CA ILE A 192 -5.55 5.71 27.29
C ILE A 192 -6.07 4.39 27.88
N LYS A 193 -7.39 4.14 27.77
CA LYS A 193 -8.10 3.17 28.61
C LYS A 193 -7.98 1.70 28.17
N SER A 194 -7.06 1.36 27.27
CA SER A 194 -6.91 0.00 26.73
C SER A 194 -5.57 -0.23 26.01
N SER A 195 -5.37 -1.40 25.37
CA SER A 195 -4.21 -1.65 24.51
C SER A 195 -4.06 -0.53 23.46
N PRO A 196 -2.92 0.19 23.46
CA PRO A 196 -2.72 1.33 22.57
C PRO A 196 -2.65 0.84 21.12
N PHE A 197 -2.91 1.75 20.18
CA PHE A 197 -2.80 1.46 18.75
C PHE A 197 -1.42 0.86 18.39
N ALA A 198 -0.36 1.38 19.00
CA ALA A 198 0.97 0.78 18.99
C ALA A 198 1.76 1.26 20.21
N LYS A 199 2.84 0.55 20.56
CA LYS A 199 3.77 0.97 21.63
C LYS A 199 5.02 1.69 21.12
N LYS A 200 5.19 1.80 19.80
CA LYS A 200 6.32 2.45 19.13
C LYS A 200 5.85 3.09 17.84
N VAL A 201 6.54 4.15 17.41
CA VAL A 201 6.28 4.82 16.13
C VAL A 201 6.47 3.86 14.96
N SER A 202 7.55 3.08 14.95
CA SER A 202 7.79 2.06 13.92
C SER A 202 6.60 1.11 13.76
N LYS A 203 6.00 0.68 14.87
CA LYS A 203 4.87 -0.24 14.89
C LYS A 203 3.56 0.43 14.48
N ALA A 204 3.35 1.71 14.82
CA ALA A 204 2.17 2.47 14.37
C ALA A 204 2.18 2.68 12.85
N PHE A 205 3.34 3.09 12.33
CA PHE A 205 3.52 3.50 10.94
C PHE A 205 4.00 2.36 10.03
N SER A 206 3.98 1.11 10.47
CA SER A 206 4.08 -0.07 9.58
C SER A 206 2.73 -0.76 9.33
N THR A 207 1.64 -0.21 9.88
CA THR A 207 0.29 -0.79 9.78
C THR A 207 -0.37 -0.54 8.43
N SER A 208 -1.33 -1.39 8.07
CA SER A 208 -2.23 -1.16 6.92
C SER A 208 -2.94 0.19 7.03
N GLN A 209 -3.36 0.60 8.24
CA GLN A 209 -4.03 1.87 8.46
C GLN A 209 -3.15 3.08 8.11
N ALA A 210 -1.87 3.06 8.51
CA ALA A 210 -0.93 4.14 8.21
C ALA A 210 -0.60 4.21 6.71
N LEU A 211 -0.38 3.07 6.06
CA LEU A 211 -0.09 2.98 4.63
C LEU A 211 -1.26 3.43 3.75
N THR A 212 -2.49 3.02 4.09
CA THR A 212 -3.72 3.43 3.39
C THR A 212 -4.03 4.91 3.62
N GLY A 213 -3.89 5.42 4.84
CA GLY A 213 -4.04 6.86 5.12
C GLY A 213 -3.08 7.70 4.27
N PHE A 214 -1.82 7.28 4.19
CA PHE A 214 -0.80 7.95 3.37
C PHE A 214 -1.15 7.90 1.88
N GLY A 215 -1.50 6.72 1.36
CA GLY A 215 -1.86 6.56 -0.04
C GLY A 215 -3.02 7.48 -0.45
N ALA A 216 -4.11 7.45 0.30
CA ALA A 216 -5.24 8.33 0.05
C ALA A 216 -4.85 9.81 0.09
N ALA A 217 -4.07 10.23 1.09
CA ALA A 217 -3.62 11.61 1.25
C ALA A 217 -2.81 12.07 0.04
N MET A 218 -1.76 11.33 -0.33
CA MET A 218 -0.89 11.65 -1.46
C MET A 218 -1.68 11.76 -2.75
N GLY A 219 -2.55 10.78 -3.02
CA GLY A 219 -3.36 10.80 -4.23
C GLY A 219 -4.29 12.02 -4.29
N ILE A 220 -4.98 12.34 -3.20
CA ILE A 220 -5.91 13.47 -3.15
C ILE A 220 -5.16 14.80 -3.28
N MET A 221 -4.01 14.94 -2.63
CA MET A 221 -3.19 16.15 -2.70
C MET A 221 -2.64 16.37 -4.11
N LYS A 222 -2.25 15.29 -4.79
CA LYS A 222 -1.84 15.33 -6.19
C LYS A 222 -2.96 15.77 -7.13
N ASP A 223 -4.17 15.19 -6.98
CA ASP A 223 -5.33 15.59 -7.79
C ASP A 223 -5.72 17.06 -7.56
N LYS A 224 -5.39 17.63 -6.39
CA LYS A 224 -5.61 19.04 -6.04
C LYS A 224 -4.46 19.97 -6.43
N GLY A 225 -3.34 19.45 -6.94
CA GLY A 225 -2.15 20.25 -7.27
C GLY A 225 -1.41 20.79 -6.04
N ILE A 226 -1.64 20.24 -4.85
CA ILE A 226 -0.93 20.63 -3.62
C ILE A 226 0.48 20.02 -3.61
N ILE A 227 0.61 18.82 -4.17
CA ILE A 227 1.87 18.10 -4.34
C ILE A 227 1.96 17.67 -5.81
N GLU A 228 3.09 17.90 -6.48
CA GLU A 228 3.27 17.50 -7.88
C GLU A 228 3.50 15.99 -7.99
N ASP A 229 4.38 15.46 -7.14
CA ASP A 229 4.81 14.05 -7.15
C ASP A 229 5.45 13.63 -5.81
N PHE A 230 6.04 12.44 -5.78
CA PHE A 230 6.71 11.93 -4.58
C PHE A 230 8.07 12.61 -4.30
N ASP A 231 8.64 13.37 -5.24
CA ASP A 231 9.89 14.11 -5.03
C ASP A 231 9.64 15.32 -4.13
N SER A 232 8.42 15.86 -4.14
CA SER A 232 7.95 16.88 -3.19
C SER A 232 8.08 16.44 -1.72
N LEU A 233 8.10 15.13 -1.44
CA LEU A 233 8.31 14.62 -0.08
C LEU A 233 9.73 14.89 0.45
N GLU A 234 10.72 15.12 -0.41
CA GLU A 234 12.08 15.43 0.05
C GLU A 234 12.12 16.76 0.80
N LYS A 235 11.43 17.78 0.25
CA LYS A 235 11.26 19.07 0.91
C LYS A 235 10.48 18.90 2.20
N ILE A 236 9.35 18.20 2.16
CA ILE A 236 8.49 18.01 3.35
C ILE A 236 9.25 17.31 4.48
N VAL A 237 10.01 16.26 4.17
CA VAL A 237 10.82 15.53 5.17
C VAL A 237 11.88 16.44 5.78
N LYS A 238 12.52 17.27 4.96
CA LYS A 238 13.50 18.26 5.43
C LYS A 238 12.83 19.33 6.30
N ASP A 239 11.67 19.84 5.89
CA ASP A 239 10.96 20.87 6.66
C ASP A 239 10.44 20.30 7.99
N ILE A 240 10.01 19.03 8.03
CA ILE A 240 9.73 18.31 9.29
C ILE A 240 11.01 18.25 10.13
N GLU A 241 12.16 17.97 9.51
CA GLU A 241 13.43 17.91 10.21
C GLU A 241 13.79 19.25 10.87
N ASP A 242 13.67 20.33 10.11
CA ASP A 242 14.04 21.71 10.47
C ASP A 242 13.06 22.35 11.48
N ASN A 243 11.76 22.05 11.35
CA ASN A 243 10.73 22.58 12.25
C ASN A 243 10.57 21.77 13.54
N TYR A 244 11.19 20.59 13.64
CA TYR A 244 11.02 19.74 14.80
C TYR A 244 11.68 20.34 16.04
N ILE A 245 10.85 20.72 17.01
CA ILE A 245 11.27 21.06 18.37
C ILE A 245 11.60 19.75 19.10
N ASP A 246 12.75 19.67 19.77
CA ASP A 246 13.19 18.45 20.49
C ASP A 246 12.16 18.00 21.52
N ASP A 247 11.30 17.10 21.10
CA ASP A 247 10.26 16.48 21.90
C ASP A 247 10.87 15.27 22.62
N LYS A 248 11.56 15.59 23.71
CA LYS A 248 12.28 14.61 24.54
C LYS A 248 11.37 13.52 25.08
N GLU A 249 10.10 13.83 25.25
CA GLU A 249 9.13 12.91 25.81
C GLU A 249 8.33 12.21 24.70
N GLY A 250 8.30 12.68 23.46
CA GLY A 250 7.44 12.09 22.41
C GLY A 250 5.97 12.46 22.60
N GLU A 251 5.69 13.68 23.08
CA GLU A 251 4.37 14.29 23.24
C GLU A 251 3.50 14.14 21.99
N TRP A 252 4.03 14.40 20.79
CA TRP A 252 3.22 14.28 19.56
C TRP A 252 2.72 12.85 19.36
N PHE A 253 3.54 11.86 19.71
CA PHE A 253 3.17 10.45 19.56
C PHE A 253 2.19 10.02 20.64
N MET A 254 2.32 10.54 21.86
CA MET A 254 1.32 10.30 22.91
C MET A 254 -0.03 10.92 22.56
N GLU A 255 -0.04 12.13 22.05
CA GLU A 255 -1.27 12.78 21.57
C GLU A 255 -1.86 12.01 20.40
N PHE A 256 -1.03 11.52 19.46
CA PHE A 256 -1.46 10.62 18.40
C PHE A 256 -2.15 9.36 18.95
N LEU A 257 -1.54 8.69 19.92
CA LEU A 257 -2.11 7.48 20.54
C LEU A 257 -3.43 7.78 21.26
N LYS A 258 -3.52 8.92 21.94
CA LYS A 258 -4.75 9.39 22.57
C LYS A 258 -5.87 9.59 21.55
N ARG A 259 -5.59 10.27 20.42
CA ARG A 259 -6.57 10.42 19.32
C ARG A 259 -7.01 9.06 18.76
N MET A 260 -6.07 8.12 18.59
CA MET A 260 -6.38 6.77 18.13
C MET A 260 -7.27 5.99 19.12
N ASP A 261 -7.08 6.15 20.43
CA ASP A 261 -7.93 5.55 21.46
C ASP A 261 -9.33 6.19 21.48
N MET A 262 -9.42 7.52 21.38
CA MET A 262 -10.71 8.21 21.23
C MET A 262 -11.51 7.69 20.01
N ILE A 263 -10.83 7.48 18.87
CA ILE A 263 -11.44 6.89 17.68
C ILE A 263 -11.90 5.47 17.95
N LYS A 264 -11.06 4.64 18.59
CA LYS A 264 -11.38 3.26 18.94
C LYS A 264 -12.65 3.16 19.79
N VAL A 265 -12.83 4.08 20.73
CA VAL A 265 -14.00 4.11 21.63
C VAL A 265 -15.27 4.57 20.90
N LYS A 266 -15.18 5.58 20.03
CA LYS A 266 -16.36 6.18 19.37
C LYS A 266 -16.82 5.44 18.10
N ALA A 267 -15.90 4.84 17.35
CA ALA A 267 -16.18 4.40 15.98
C ALA A 267 -16.85 3.01 15.88
N LYS A 268 -17.91 2.89 15.07
CA LYS A 268 -18.54 1.59 14.74
C LYS A 268 -17.61 0.65 13.96
N LYS A 269 -16.83 1.20 13.02
CA LYS A 269 -15.82 0.48 12.23
C LYS A 269 -14.44 1.09 12.52
N ILE A 270 -13.81 0.64 13.60
CA ILE A 270 -12.55 1.21 14.14
C ILE A 270 -11.48 1.36 13.05
N GLY A 271 -11.23 0.31 12.28
CA GLY A 271 -10.21 0.35 11.23
C GLY A 271 -10.50 1.39 10.14
N ASN A 272 -11.76 1.62 9.77
CA ASN A 272 -12.11 2.62 8.75
C ASN A 272 -11.89 4.03 9.28
N ALA A 273 -12.32 4.26 10.53
CA ALA A 273 -12.14 5.54 11.20
C ALA A 273 -10.67 5.91 11.39
N GLN A 274 -9.82 4.95 11.81
CA GLN A 274 -8.38 5.16 11.92
C GLN A 274 -7.73 5.53 10.58
N ARG A 275 -8.14 4.88 9.49
CA ARG A 275 -7.67 5.19 8.12
C ARG A 275 -8.04 6.61 7.68
N MET A 276 -9.28 7.02 7.95
CA MET A 276 -9.72 8.39 7.66
C MET A 276 -8.94 9.43 8.46
N TYR A 277 -8.75 9.20 9.76
CA TYR A 277 -7.93 10.09 10.60
C TYR A 277 -6.49 10.18 10.08
N LEU A 278 -5.84 9.05 9.80
CA LEU A 278 -4.48 9.04 9.27
C LEU A 278 -4.39 9.76 7.91
N GLN A 279 -5.40 9.63 7.04
CA GLN A 279 -5.49 10.42 5.81
C GLN A 279 -5.50 11.93 6.10
N TYR A 280 -6.27 12.40 7.09
CA TYR A 280 -6.27 13.81 7.47
C TYR A 280 -4.95 14.24 8.12
N PHE A 281 -4.38 13.43 9.00
CA PHE A 281 -3.07 13.66 9.60
C PHE A 281 -1.99 13.93 8.54
N TYR A 282 -1.87 13.06 7.52
CA TYR A 282 -0.89 13.29 6.45
C TYR A 282 -1.20 14.53 5.62
N ARG A 283 -2.47 14.83 5.36
CA ARG A 283 -2.86 16.04 4.63
C ARG A 283 -2.51 17.32 5.40
N GLU A 284 -2.63 17.31 6.72
CA GLU A 284 -2.18 18.44 7.55
C GLU A 284 -0.66 18.55 7.56
N LEU A 285 0.02 17.42 7.70
CA LEU A 285 1.48 17.40 7.79
C LEU A 285 2.16 17.84 6.49
N PHE A 286 1.57 17.53 5.33
CA PHE A 286 2.22 17.70 4.02
C PHE A 286 1.77 18.94 3.25
N ASN A 287 0.65 19.56 3.62
CA ASN A 287 0.14 20.72 2.88
C ASN A 287 0.83 22.01 3.35
N GLU A 288 1.66 22.61 2.49
CA GLU A 288 2.38 23.88 2.76
C GLU A 288 1.45 25.04 3.12
N GLU A 289 0.20 25.00 2.67
CA GLU A 289 -0.81 26.02 3.00
C GLU A 289 -1.52 25.76 4.34
N SER A 290 -1.26 24.62 5.01
CA SER A 290 -1.80 24.34 6.33
C SER A 290 -0.94 24.97 7.42
N ASP A 291 -1.58 25.53 8.44
CA ASP A 291 -0.90 25.97 9.67
C ASP A 291 -0.17 24.82 10.38
N SER A 292 -0.48 23.56 10.03
CA SER A 292 0.15 22.34 10.57
C SER A 292 1.29 21.80 9.72
N TYR A 293 1.67 22.51 8.65
CA TYR A 293 2.71 22.05 7.73
C TYR A 293 4.01 21.71 8.46
N ALA A 294 4.51 20.50 8.24
CA ALA A 294 5.74 19.99 8.85
C ALA A 294 5.78 20.02 10.40
N ASP A 295 4.64 20.24 11.07
CA ASP A 295 4.51 20.21 12.52
C ASP A 295 3.71 18.96 12.94
N LEU A 296 4.41 18.00 13.56
CA LEU A 296 3.82 16.71 13.92
C LEU A 296 2.70 16.82 14.95
N LEU A 297 2.85 17.69 15.95
CA LEU A 297 1.86 17.83 17.02
C LEU A 297 0.61 18.54 16.48
N GLN A 298 0.79 19.64 15.75
CA GLN A 298 -0.33 20.35 15.13
C GLN A 298 -1.05 19.48 14.09
N ALA A 299 -0.31 18.69 13.30
CA ALA A 299 -0.91 17.77 12.35
C ALA A 299 -1.77 16.68 13.02
N VAL A 300 -1.34 16.17 14.18
CA VAL A 300 -2.14 15.25 15.00
C VAL A 300 -3.44 15.91 15.45
N GLU A 301 -3.36 17.11 16.02
CA GLU A 301 -4.54 17.81 16.54
C GLU A 301 -5.53 18.20 15.44
N ASN A 302 -5.05 18.88 14.39
CA ASN A 302 -5.90 19.37 13.32
C ASN A 302 -6.39 18.24 12.41
N GLY A 303 -5.59 17.19 12.23
CA GLY A 303 -6.03 15.95 11.58
C GLY A 303 -7.21 15.31 12.31
N TYR A 304 -7.17 15.28 13.65
CA TYR A 304 -8.28 14.77 14.45
C TYR A 304 -9.51 15.67 14.39
N ARG A 305 -9.35 16.99 14.47
CA ARG A 305 -10.47 17.95 14.32
C ARG A 305 -11.18 17.78 12.98
N LYS A 306 -10.42 17.64 11.88
CA LYS A 306 -10.98 17.37 10.55
C LYS A 306 -11.70 16.03 10.51
N TYR A 307 -11.11 14.97 11.04
CA TYR A 307 -11.79 13.67 11.16
C TYR A 307 -13.11 13.77 11.95
N ASP A 308 -13.08 14.39 13.14
CA ASP A 308 -14.24 14.48 14.04
C ASP A 308 -15.37 15.30 13.41
N SER A 309 -15.05 16.41 12.73
CA SER A 309 -16.04 17.21 12.00
C SER A 309 -16.77 16.44 10.88
N GLN A 310 -16.10 15.45 10.28
CA GLN A 310 -16.67 14.68 9.16
C GLN A 310 -17.49 13.48 9.65
N VAL A 311 -17.23 13.00 10.86
CA VAL A 311 -17.86 11.79 11.41
C VAL A 311 -18.92 12.11 12.47
N ASN A 312 -18.72 13.17 13.25
CA ASN A 312 -19.55 13.58 14.38
C ASN A 312 -20.08 15.02 14.25
N GLY A 313 -19.73 15.74 13.18
CA GLY A 313 -20.33 17.04 12.90
C GLY A 313 -21.81 16.89 12.55
N GLU A 314 -22.67 17.65 13.24
CA GLU A 314 -24.06 17.89 12.84
C GLU A 314 -24.15 18.75 11.57
#